data_AF-A0A2T2S3Q9-F1
#
_entry.id   AF-A0A2T2S3Q9-F1
#
_cell.length_a   1.000
_cell.length_b   1.000
_cell.length_c   1.000
_cell.angle_alpha   90.00
_cell.angle_beta   90.00
_cell.angle_gamma   90.00
#
_symmetry.space_group_name_H-M   'P 1'
#
loop_
_entity.id
_entity.type
_entity.pdbx_description
1 polymer ?
#
loop_
_entity_poly.entity_id
_entity_poly.type
_entity_poly.pdbx_seq_one_letter_code
_entity_poly.pdbx_strand_id
1 'polypeptide(L)'
;MVATYSEKDFTNSRFDYGERVRILLRHPKLGGVYDEAEGTCAAREENVEFEARDGTERTKTLVWLKDIEGYEKPHEDLPDTTQEVDEAWFAEEALRKKEGDPLDGVSFN
;
A
#
# COMPACT_ATOMS: atom_id res chain seq x y z
N MET A 1 6.49 20.63 -6.76
CA MET A 1 6.92 20.74 -5.34
C MET A 1 7.12 19.33 -4.85
N VAL A 2 8.29 18.99 -4.29
CA VAL A 2 8.46 17.69 -3.64
C VAL A 2 7.72 17.79 -2.31
N ALA A 3 6.68 16.96 -2.11
CA ALA A 3 6.02 16.87 -0.82
C ALA A 3 7.05 16.38 0.21
N THR A 4 7.29 17.18 1.24
CA THR A 4 8.15 16.80 2.38
C THR A 4 7.28 16.15 3.44
N TYR A 5 7.41 14.84 3.58
CA TYR A 5 6.73 14.03 4.60
C TYR A 5 7.64 13.83 5.82
N SER A 6 7.06 13.53 6.98
CA SER A 6 7.79 13.51 8.25
C SER A 6 7.33 12.38 9.18
N GLU A 7 8.16 12.06 10.18
CA GLU A 7 7.82 11.14 11.28
C GLU A 7 6.51 11.50 11.99
N LYS A 8 6.15 12.79 12.04
CA LYS A 8 4.91 13.24 12.69
C LYS A 8 3.66 12.66 12.03
N ASP A 9 3.71 12.43 10.73
CA ASP A 9 2.60 11.87 9.94
C ASP A 9 2.30 10.41 10.35
N PHE A 10 3.27 9.76 11.02
CA PHE A 10 3.21 8.38 11.50
C PHE A 10 2.92 8.25 13.00
N THR A 11 2.74 9.35 13.74
CA THR A 11 2.56 9.31 15.21
C THR A 11 1.45 8.36 15.69
N ASN A 12 0.38 8.23 14.90
CA ASN A 12 -0.75 7.33 15.18
C ASN A 12 -0.81 6.13 14.22
N SER A 13 0.24 5.91 13.43
CA SER A 13 0.33 4.79 12.51
C SER A 13 0.72 3.51 13.24
N ARG A 14 0.44 2.38 12.59
CA ARG A 14 1.03 1.08 12.97
C ARG A 14 2.48 0.94 12.50
N PHE A 15 2.92 1.82 11.61
CA PHE A 15 4.25 1.81 11.01
C PHE A 15 5.03 3.06 11.39
N ASP A 16 6.34 2.94 11.41
CA ASP A 16 7.24 4.08 11.56
C ASP A 16 7.66 4.65 10.20
N TYR A 17 8.01 5.94 10.17
CA TYR A 17 8.67 6.52 9.01
C TYR A 17 10.01 5.82 8.76
N GLY A 18 10.25 5.38 7.52
CA GLY A 18 11.40 4.57 7.14
C GLY A 18 11.27 3.08 7.47
N GLU A 19 10.14 2.62 8.05
CA GLU A 19 9.93 1.20 8.30
C GLU A 19 9.76 0.43 6.98
N ARG A 20 10.48 -0.70 6.85
CA ARG A 20 10.31 -1.63 5.73
C ARG A 20 9.14 -2.58 6.04
N VAL A 21 8.16 -2.60 5.15
CA VAL A 21 6.90 -3.33 5.31
C VAL A 21 6.68 -4.32 4.17
N ARG A 22 5.79 -5.28 4.40
CA ARG A 22 5.28 -6.20 3.39
C ARG A 22 3.97 -5.68 2.81
N ILE A 23 3.80 -5.84 1.51
CA ILE A 23 2.63 -5.47 0.73
C ILE A 23 1.96 -6.77 0.31
N LEU A 24 0.74 -7.02 0.79
CA LEU A 24 0.00 -8.23 0.42
C LEU A 24 -0.65 -8.05 -0.96
N LEU A 25 -0.14 -8.71 -1.99
CA LEU A 25 -0.69 -8.65 -3.34
C LEU A 25 -1.86 -9.62 -3.46
N ARG A 26 -3.06 -9.07 -3.70
CA ARG A 26 -4.31 -9.83 -3.72
C ARG A 26 -4.83 -10.04 -5.13
N HIS A 27 -5.34 -11.24 -5.38
CA HIS A 27 -5.89 -11.56 -6.69
C HIS A 27 -7.22 -10.81 -6.85
N PRO A 28 -7.38 -9.98 -7.90
CA PRO A 28 -8.50 -9.04 -8.01
C PRO A 28 -9.87 -9.72 -8.07
N LYS A 29 -9.94 -10.99 -8.49
CA LYS A 29 -11.19 -11.76 -8.55
C LYS A 29 -11.41 -12.71 -7.38
N LEU A 30 -10.32 -13.15 -6.73
CA LEU A 30 -10.39 -14.24 -5.72
C LEU A 30 -10.16 -13.72 -4.31
N GLY A 31 -9.67 -12.48 -4.14
CA GLY A 31 -9.40 -11.84 -2.85
C GLY A 31 -8.23 -12.42 -2.05
N GLY A 32 -7.82 -13.66 -2.37
CA GLY A 32 -6.66 -14.32 -1.78
C GLY A 32 -5.35 -13.60 -2.11
N VAL A 33 -4.44 -13.60 -1.13
CA VAL A 33 -3.05 -13.17 -1.34
C VAL A 33 -2.39 -14.19 -2.28
N TYR A 34 -1.83 -13.72 -3.38
CA TYR A 34 -1.10 -14.58 -4.33
C TYR A 34 0.41 -14.38 -4.26
N ASP A 35 0.86 -13.23 -3.77
CA ASP A 35 2.27 -12.90 -3.63
C ASP A 35 2.47 -11.77 -2.59
N GLU A 36 3.72 -11.49 -2.25
CA GLU A 36 4.12 -10.39 -1.38
C GLU A 36 5.17 -9.52 -2.08
N ALA A 37 5.01 -8.20 -1.97
CA ALA A 37 6.04 -7.23 -2.32
C ALA A 37 6.55 -6.53 -1.05
N GLU A 38 7.62 -5.76 -1.18
CA GLU A 38 8.20 -5.02 -0.06
C GLU A 38 8.35 -3.55 -0.39
N GLY A 39 8.30 -2.68 0.60
CA GLY A 39 8.57 -1.26 0.40
C GLY A 39 8.86 -0.55 1.72
N THR A 40 9.34 0.69 1.61
CA THR A 40 9.74 1.53 2.74
C THR A 40 8.75 2.66 2.94
N CYS A 41 8.19 2.79 4.15
CA CYS A 41 7.25 3.86 4.52
C CYS A 41 7.90 5.24 4.39
N ALA A 42 7.41 6.06 3.46
CA ALA A 42 7.94 7.39 3.19
C ALA A 42 6.93 8.52 3.45
N ALA A 43 5.64 8.24 3.40
CA ALA A 43 4.59 9.20 3.73
C ALA A 43 3.34 8.50 4.26
N ARG A 44 2.49 9.26 4.96
CA ARG A 44 1.18 8.80 5.39
C ARG A 44 0.17 9.92 5.25
N GLU A 45 -1.03 9.58 4.80
CA GLU A 45 -2.13 10.52 4.65
C GLU A 45 -3.41 9.90 5.21
N GLU A 46 -4.08 10.61 6.10
CA GLU A 46 -5.31 10.18 6.76
C GLU A 46 -6.53 10.79 6.09
N ASN A 47 -7.67 10.11 6.21
CA ASN A 47 -8.95 10.58 5.70
C ASN A 47 -8.96 10.86 4.19
N VAL A 48 -8.24 10.06 3.41
CA VAL A 48 -8.29 10.14 1.95
C VAL A 48 -9.63 9.59 1.48
N GLU A 49 -10.46 10.46 0.94
CA GLU A 49 -11.77 10.15 0.39
C GLU A 49 -11.64 9.73 -1.07
N PHE A 50 -12.29 8.63 -1.44
CA PHE A 50 -12.40 8.19 -2.83
C PHE A 50 -13.72 7.48 -3.07
N GLU A 51 -14.22 7.59 -4.30
CA GLU A 51 -15.39 6.85 -4.75
C GLU A 51 -14.96 5.45 -5.18
N ALA A 52 -15.46 4.42 -4.49
CA ALA A 52 -15.28 3.04 -4.91
C ALA A 52 -16.06 2.78 -6.21
N ARG A 53 -15.69 1.72 -6.93
CA ARG A 53 -16.33 1.36 -8.22
C ARG A 53 -17.85 1.13 -8.13
N ASP A 54 -18.35 0.84 -6.92
CA ASP A 54 -19.77 0.67 -6.63
C ASP A 54 -20.52 2.00 -6.37
N GLY A 55 -19.84 3.14 -6.50
CA GLY A 55 -20.37 4.49 -6.23
C GLY A 55 -20.38 4.87 -4.75
N THR A 56 -19.83 4.03 -3.87
CA THR A 56 -19.76 4.33 -2.43
C THR A 56 -18.53 5.18 -2.14
N GLU A 57 -18.73 6.31 -1.45
CA GLU A 57 -17.62 7.07 -0.88
C GLU A 57 -16.98 6.28 0.27
N ARG A 58 -15.67 6.10 0.20
CA ARG A 58 -14.89 5.44 1.23
C ARG A 58 -13.76 6.37 1.67
N THR A 59 -13.46 6.31 2.96
CA THR A 59 -12.37 7.04 3.57
C THR A 59 -11.31 6.04 4.00
N LYS A 60 -10.06 6.22 3.57
CA LYS A 60 -8.94 5.36 3.98
C LYS A 60 -7.72 6.17 4.40
N THR A 61 -6.91 5.54 5.25
CA THR A 61 -5.54 5.98 5.49
C THR A 61 -4.62 5.34 4.46
N LEU A 62 -3.82 6.16 3.78
CA LEU A 62 -2.86 5.72 2.78
C LEU A 62 -1.43 5.92 3.30
N VAL A 63 -0.54 5.04 2.85
CA VAL A 63 0.91 5.11 3.10
C VAL A 63 1.63 5.07 1.76
N TRP A 64 2.51 6.06 1.52
CA TRP A 64 3.39 6.08 0.36
C TRP A 64 4.59 5.20 0.66
N LEU A 65 4.80 4.20 -0.18
CA LEU A 65 5.98 3.37 -0.13
C LEU A 65 6.95 3.77 -1.22
N LYS A 66 8.24 3.72 -0.89
CA LYS A 66 9.38 3.86 -1.81
C LYS A 66 10.26 2.62 -1.76
N ASP A 67 11.21 2.52 -2.68
CA ASP A 67 12.13 1.38 -2.80
C ASP A 67 11.37 0.05 -2.84
N ILE A 68 10.29 0.03 -3.62
CA ILE A 68 9.42 -1.12 -3.72
C ILE A 68 10.09 -2.21 -4.56
N GLU A 69 10.07 -3.44 -4.05
CA GLU A 69 10.61 -4.62 -4.72
C GLU A 69 9.50 -5.65 -4.94
N GLY A 70 9.39 -6.17 -6.17
CA GLY A 70 8.47 -7.25 -6.52
C GLY A 70 7.02 -6.81 -6.75
N TYR A 71 6.76 -5.51 -6.90
CA TYR A 71 5.43 -5.01 -7.24
C TYR A 71 5.36 -4.51 -8.68
N GLU A 72 4.51 -5.16 -9.47
CA GLU A 72 4.29 -4.79 -10.87
C GLU A 72 2.86 -4.29 -11.10
N LYS A 73 2.73 -3.27 -11.95
CA LYS A 73 1.44 -2.74 -12.43
C LYS A 73 1.32 -2.90 -13.93
N PRO A 74 0.09 -2.93 -14.49
CA PRO A 74 -0.10 -2.83 -15.94
C PRO A 74 0.64 -1.63 -16.51
N HIS A 75 1.39 -1.84 -17.59
CA HIS A 75 2.07 -0.76 -18.30
C HIS A 75 1.02 0.19 -18.91
N GLU A 76 1.24 1.50 -18.81
CA GLU A 76 0.26 2.50 -19.27
C GLU A 76 0.04 2.45 -20.79
N ASP A 77 1.13 2.28 -21.56
CA ASP A 77 1.08 2.29 -23.03
C ASP A 77 1.09 0.92 -23.72
N LEU A 78 1.46 -0.17 -23.02
CA LEU A 78 1.69 -1.48 -23.62
C LEU A 78 0.66 -2.49 -23.09
N PRO A 79 -0.35 -2.86 -23.90
CA PRO A 79 -1.37 -3.79 -23.47
C PRO A 79 -0.75 -5.15 -23.11
N ASP A 80 -1.32 -5.81 -22.10
CA ASP A 80 -0.91 -7.14 -21.61
C ASP A 80 0.53 -7.24 -21.07
N THR A 81 1.16 -6.10 -20.77
CA THR A 81 2.47 -6.07 -20.11
C THR A 81 2.38 -5.41 -18.74
N THR A 82 3.26 -5.82 -17.83
CA THR A 82 3.43 -5.21 -16.52
C THR A 82 4.80 -4.54 -16.42
N GLN A 83 4.89 -3.54 -15.55
CA GLN A 83 6.13 -2.85 -15.21
C GLN A 83 6.27 -2.79 -13.69
N GLU A 84 7.48 -3.07 -13.20
CA GLU A 84 7.83 -2.89 -11.79
C GLU A 84 7.81 -1.40 -11.43
N VAL A 85 7.20 -1.07 -10.31
CA VAL A 85 7.14 0.30 -9.80
C VAL A 85 7.93 0.41 -8.51
N ASP A 86 8.70 1.47 -8.37
CA ASP A 86 9.58 1.76 -7.24
C ASP A 86 8.89 2.55 -6.12
N GLU A 87 7.79 3.24 -6.43
CA GLU A 87 6.97 3.95 -5.44
C GLU A 87 5.46 3.93 -5.74
N ALA A 88 4.63 3.87 -4.68
CA ALA A 88 3.17 3.87 -4.80
C ALA A 88 2.45 4.11 -3.46
N TRP A 89 1.20 4.59 -3.54
CA TRP A 89 0.27 4.65 -2.40
C TRP A 89 -0.40 3.30 -2.16
N PHE A 90 -0.46 2.87 -0.91
CA PHE A 90 -1.20 1.70 -0.46
C PHE A 90 -2.10 2.04 0.72
N ALA A 91 -3.21 1.34 0.87
CA ALA A 91 -4.00 1.43 2.08
C ALA A 91 -3.22 0.86 3.27
N GLU A 92 -3.21 1.57 4.41
CA GLU A 92 -2.48 1.15 5.62
C GLU A 92 -2.89 -0.26 6.09
N GLU A 93 -4.15 -0.65 5.87
CA GLU A 93 -4.68 -1.99 6.17
C GLU A 93 -4.17 -3.10 5.24
N ALA A 94 -3.66 -2.77 4.07
CA ALA A 94 -3.09 -3.71 3.11
C ALA A 94 -1.62 -4.05 3.40
N LEU A 95 -1.00 -3.28 4.29
CA LEU A 95 0.40 -3.43 4.68
C LEU A 95 0.54 -4.31 5.92
N ARG A 96 1.69 -4.99 6.03
CA ARG A 96 2.07 -5.81 7.19
C ARG A 96 3.47 -5.47 7.63
N LYS A 97 3.71 -5.49 8.95
CA LYS A 97 5.05 -5.55 9.51
C LYS A 97 5.75 -6.81 9.00
N LYS A 98 7.08 -6.73 8.88
CA LYS A 98 7.92 -7.86 8.50
C LYS A 98 7.84 -9.02 9.49
N GLU A 99 7.75 -8.70 10.78
CA GLU A 99 7.71 -9.70 11.86
C GLU A 99 6.53 -9.42 12.79
N GLY A 100 5.77 -10.47 13.11
CA GLY A 100 4.73 -10.44 14.13
C GLY A 100 3.60 -9.45 13.89
N ASP A 101 3.18 -9.24 12.63
CA ASP A 101 2.11 -8.29 12.36
C ASP A 101 0.79 -8.80 12.97
N PRO A 102 0.08 -7.98 13.76
CA PRO A 102 -1.15 -8.40 14.43
C PRO A 102 -2.31 -8.68 13.46
N LEU A 103 -2.19 -8.31 12.19
CA LEU A 103 -3.17 -8.58 11.13
C LEU A 103 -2.76 -9.72 10.19
N ASP A 104 -1.68 -10.45 10.51
CA ASP A 104 -1.39 -11.70 9.81
C ASP A 104 -2.54 -12.70 10.02
N GLY A 105 -3.04 -13.26 8.91
CA GLY A 105 -4.25 -14.10 8.91
C GLY A 105 -5.59 -13.35 8.88
N VAL A 106 -5.59 -12.02 9.01
CA VAL A 106 -6.81 -11.20 8.87
C VAL A 106 -7.04 -10.85 7.40
N SER A 107 -8.24 -11.20 6.90
CA SER A 107 -8.68 -10.84 5.55
C SER A 107 -9.67 -9.68 5.61
N PHE A 108 -9.35 -8.63 4.86
CA PHE A 108 -10.25 -7.49 4.61
C PHE A 108 -10.93 -7.74 3.27
N ASN A 109 -12.27 -7.79 3.27
CA ASN A 109 -13.10 -7.95 2.06
C ASN A 109 -13.44 -6.58 1.47
#